data_AF-A0A3D4P8N3-F1
#
_entry.id   AF-A0A3D4P8N3-F1
#
_cell.length_a   1.000
_cell.length_b   1.000
_cell.length_c   1.000
_cell.angle_alpha   90.00
_cell.angle_beta   90.00
_cell.angle_gamma   90.00
#
_symmetry.space_group_name_H-M   'P 1'
#
loop_
_entity.id
_entity.type
_entity.pdbx_description
1 polymer ?
#
loop_
_entity_poly.entity_id
_entity_poly.type
_entity_poly.pdbx_seq_one_letter_code
_entity_poly.pdbx_strand_id
1 'polypeptide(L)'
;LLTGDPPVNATLTVGGIELQVTCVSMGNPHCVTFVEELNDDLVLKIGPKIEKHEVFPRKINAEFIQVISPDEFNMRVWERGSGETMACGTGASA
;
A
#
# COMPACT_ATOMS: atom_id res chain seq x y z
N LEU A 1 1.24 -11.88 -11.95
CA LEU A 1 1.51 -10.46 -12.28
C LEU A 1 0.19 -9.71 -12.13
N LEU A 2 0.21 -8.49 -11.58
CA LEU A 2 -0.99 -7.66 -11.49
C LEU A 2 -1.44 -7.22 -12.90
N THR A 3 -2.75 -7.07 -13.08
CA THR A 3 -3.33 -6.66 -14.36
C THR A 3 -3.25 -5.13 -14.51
N GLY A 4 -2.84 -4.64 -15.69
CA GLY A 4 -2.73 -3.21 -16.02
C GLY A 4 -1.30 -2.66 -16.06
N ASP A 5 -1.11 -1.47 -16.67
CA ASP A 5 0.16 -0.73 -16.73
C ASP A 5 -0.07 0.81 -16.65
N PRO A 6 0.08 1.45 -15.47
CA PRO A 6 0.28 0.79 -14.19
C PRO A 6 -0.99 0.05 -13.71
N PRO A 7 -0.87 -0.95 -12.82
CA PRO A 7 -2.03 -1.62 -12.22
C PRO A 7 -2.94 -0.65 -11.46
N VAL A 8 -4.23 -0.63 -11.79
CA VAL A 8 -5.26 0.17 -11.12
C VAL A 8 -6.40 -0.75 -10.71
N ASN A 9 -6.81 -0.70 -9.44
CA ASN A 9 -7.84 -1.59 -8.87
C ASN A 9 -7.58 -3.07 -9.23
N ALA A 10 -6.33 -3.50 -9.11
CA ALA A 10 -5.94 -4.88 -9.32
C ALA A 10 -6.07 -5.65 -8.00
N THR A 11 -6.54 -6.89 -8.07
CA THR A 11 -6.59 -7.77 -6.89
C THR A 11 -5.19 -8.27 -6.53
N LEU A 12 -4.77 -8.01 -5.29
CA LEU A 12 -3.58 -8.58 -4.66
C LEU A 12 -3.99 -9.51 -3.52
N THR A 13 -3.73 -10.81 -3.68
CA THR A 13 -3.88 -11.79 -2.60
C THR A 13 -2.62 -11.80 -1.75
N VAL A 14 -2.70 -11.38 -0.49
CA VAL A 14 -1.54 -11.29 0.41
C VAL A 14 -1.92 -11.73 1.82
N GLY A 15 -1.13 -12.63 2.41
CA GLY A 15 -1.34 -13.03 3.81
C GLY A 15 -2.70 -13.69 4.11
N GLY A 16 -3.38 -14.23 3.09
CA GLY A 16 -4.70 -14.85 3.20
C GLY A 16 -5.89 -13.91 3.00
N ILE A 17 -5.64 -12.63 2.67
CA ILE A 17 -6.67 -11.65 2.33
C ILE A 17 -6.53 -11.17 0.89
N GLU A 18 -7.60 -10.65 0.32
CA GLU A 18 -7.60 -9.99 -0.99
C GLU A 18 -7.75 -8.49 -0.80
N LEU A 19 -6.86 -7.73 -1.45
CA LEU A 19 -6.86 -6.27 -1.43
C LEU A 19 -7.01 -5.74 -2.85
N GLN A 20 -7.79 -4.67 -3.02
CA GLN A 20 -7.76 -3.88 -4.24
C GLN A 20 -6.61 -2.89 -4.13
N VAL A 21 -5.67 -2.97 -5.08
CA VAL A 21 -4.47 -2.15 -5.08
C VAL A 21 -4.33 -1.36 -6.37
N THR A 22 -3.80 -0.16 -6.21
CA THR A 22 -3.31 0.67 -7.30
C THR A 22 -1.82 0.88 -7.10
N CYS A 23 -1.04 0.57 -8.13
CA CYS A 23 0.41 0.72 -8.08
C CYS A 23 0.81 1.99 -8.84
N VAL A 24 1.68 2.80 -8.25
CA VAL A 24 2.18 4.03 -8.89
C VAL A 24 3.67 4.18 -8.58
N SER A 25 4.38 4.96 -9.39
CA SER A 25 5.79 5.25 -9.17
C SER A 25 6.02 6.75 -9.25
N MET A 26 6.55 7.33 -8.17
CA MET A 26 6.94 8.74 -8.06
C MET A 26 8.47 8.91 -8.10
N GLY A 27 9.17 7.92 -8.65
CA GLY A 27 10.64 7.75 -8.56
C GLY A 27 11.02 6.54 -7.70
N ASN A 28 10.14 6.14 -6.78
CA ASN A 28 10.12 4.88 -6.07
C ASN A 28 8.71 4.24 -6.17
N PRO A 29 8.57 2.91 -6.05
CA PRO A 29 7.30 2.23 -6.25
C PRO A 29 6.40 2.26 -5.01
N HIS A 30 5.11 2.48 -5.22
CA HIS A 30 4.06 2.57 -4.22
C HIS A 30 2.91 1.61 -4.56
N CYS A 31 2.32 0.99 -3.54
CA CYS A 31 1.21 0.06 -3.63
C CYS A 31 0.12 0.56 -2.68
N VAL A 32 -0.84 1.29 -3.24
CA VAL A 32 -1.90 1.96 -2.51
C VAL A 32 -3.12 1.05 -2.42
N THR A 33 -3.68 0.91 -1.22
CA THR A 33 -4.94 0.21 -0.99
C THR A 33 -5.88 1.02 -0.12
N PHE A 34 -7.16 1.00 -0.49
CA PHE A 34 -8.23 1.64 0.30
C PHE A 34 -8.85 0.61 1.24
N VAL A 35 -9.01 1.00 2.51
CA VAL A 35 -9.55 0.15 3.57
C VAL A 35 -10.62 0.89 4.35
N GLU A 36 -11.54 0.13 4.94
CA GLU A 36 -12.60 0.69 5.78
C GLU A 36 -12.07 1.22 7.11
N GLU A 37 -11.07 0.55 7.68
CA GLU A 37 -10.47 0.91 8.97
C GLU A 37 -8.96 0.65 8.97
N LEU A 38 -8.20 1.60 9.52
CA LEU A 38 -6.77 1.43 9.77
C LEU A 38 -6.55 0.82 11.15
N ASN A 39 -5.78 -0.26 11.20
CA ASN A 39 -5.37 -0.89 12.44
C ASN A 39 -3.94 -1.44 12.34
N ASP A 40 -3.36 -1.75 13.50
CA ASP A 40 -1.98 -2.27 13.59
C ASP A 40 -1.82 -3.61 12.90
N ASP A 41 -2.84 -4.45 12.91
CA ASP A 41 -2.80 -5.75 12.25
C ASP A 41 -2.63 -5.60 10.74
N LEU A 42 -3.33 -4.65 10.13
CA LEU A 42 -3.21 -4.33 8.73
C LEU A 42 -1.79 -3.83 8.42
N VAL A 43 -1.31 -2.81 9.13
CA VAL A 43 -0.03 -2.18 8.78
C VAL A 43 1.17 -3.05 9.15
N LEU A 44 1.21 -3.56 10.38
CA LEU A 44 2.35 -4.29 10.92
C LEU A 44 2.40 -5.76 10.47
N LYS A 45 1.27 -6.38 10.11
CA LYS A 45 1.25 -7.77 9.62
C LYS A 45 1.13 -7.87 8.11
N ILE A 46 0.39 -6.97 7.45
CA ILE A 46 0.21 -7.02 5.98
C ILE A 46 1.24 -6.15 5.26
N GLY A 47 1.60 -4.98 5.78
CA GLY A 47 2.65 -4.11 5.20
C GLY A 47 3.95 -4.85 4.83
N PRO A 48 4.59 -5.61 5.75
CA PRO A 48 5.81 -6.37 5.42
C PRO A 48 5.60 -7.47 4.37
N LYS A 49 4.37 -8.01 4.27
CA LYS A 49 4.02 -9.03 3.27
C LYS A 49 3.83 -8.40 1.89
N ILE A 50 3.23 -7.20 1.83
CA ILE A 50 3.12 -6.42 0.58
C ILE A 50 4.53 -6.00 0.13
N GLU A 51 5.36 -5.45 1.02
CA GLU A 51 6.73 -5.02 0.71
C GLU A 51 7.53 -6.11 -0.02
N LYS A 52 7.39 -7.36 0.43
CA LYS A 52 8.16 -8.51 -0.05
C LYS A 52 7.37 -9.44 -0.97
N HIS A 53 6.20 -8.99 -1.44
CA HIS A 53 5.32 -9.81 -2.26
C HIS A 53 6.04 -10.21 -3.57
N GLU A 54 5.83 -11.44 -4.03
CA GLU A 54 6.50 -11.99 -5.22
C GLU A 54 6.25 -11.18 -6.51
N VAL A 55 5.12 -10.47 -6.57
CA VAL A 55 4.76 -9.59 -7.69
C VAL A 55 5.59 -8.30 -7.72
N PHE A 56 6.29 -7.98 -6.63
CA PHE A 56 7.13 -6.78 -6.49
C PHE A 56 8.60 -7.19 -6.29
N PRO A 57 9.32 -7.61 -7.36
CA PRO A 57 10.67 -8.15 -7.23
C PRO A 57 11.71 -7.15 -6.68
N ARG A 58 11.45 -5.84 -6.80
CA ARG A 58 12.29 -4.77 -6.23
C ARG A 58 11.77 -4.21 -4.91
N LYS A 59 10.85 -4.97 -4.28
CA LYS A 59 10.02 -4.56 -3.15
C LYS A 59 9.21 -3.30 -3.44
N ILE A 60 8.31 -2.94 -2.54
CA ILE A 60 7.42 -1.79 -2.71
C ILE A 60 7.11 -1.13 -1.37
N ASN A 61 6.78 0.17 -1.38
CA ASN A 61 6.11 0.79 -0.25
C ASN A 61 4.63 0.37 -0.24
N ALA A 62 4.04 0.17 0.93
CA ALA A 62 2.63 -0.18 1.05
C ALA A 62 1.89 0.95 1.77
N GLU A 63 0.94 1.58 1.08
CA GLU A 63 0.11 2.65 1.61
C GLU A 63 -1.30 2.12 1.89
N PHE A 64 -1.79 2.38 3.10
CA PHE A 64 -3.14 2.05 3.52
C PHE A 64 -3.90 3.34 3.75
N ILE A 65 -5.00 3.53 3.02
CA ILE A 65 -5.81 4.74 3.05
C ILE A 65 -7.20 4.42 3.57
N GLN A 66 -7.63 5.15 4.60
CA GLN A 66 -9.01 5.15 5.07
C GLN A 66 -9.64 6.49 4.71
N VAL A 67 -10.65 6.47 3.84
CA VAL A 67 -11.38 7.67 3.43
C VAL A 67 -12.35 8.07 4.53
N ILE A 68 -12.25 9.30 5.02
CA ILE A 68 -13.15 9.87 6.06
C ILE A 68 -14.24 10.70 5.39
N SER A 69 -13.86 11.49 4.38
CA SER A 69 -14.74 12.29 3.53
C SER A 69 -14.12 12.44 2.12
N PRO A 70 -14.79 13.08 1.16
CA PRO A 70 -14.18 13.36 -0.16
C PRO A 70 -12.90 14.21 -0.12
N ASP A 71 -12.66 14.93 0.98
CA ASP A 71 -11.55 15.87 1.18
C ASP A 71 -10.64 15.51 2.38
N GLU A 72 -10.95 14.44 3.12
CA GLU A 72 -10.21 14.01 4.30
C GLU A 72 -9.99 12.49 4.29
N PHE A 73 -8.76 12.06 4.55
CA PHE A 73 -8.42 10.66 4.71
C PHE A 73 -7.32 10.49 5.76
N ASN A 74 -7.35 9.34 6.42
CA ASN A 74 -6.24 8.85 7.23
C ASN A 74 -5.34 7.98 6.37
N MET A 75 -4.04 8.02 6.61
CA MET A 75 -3.09 7.13 5.95
C MET A 75 -2.08 6.54 6.93
N ARG A 76 -1.67 5.30 6.67
CA ARG A 76 -0.50 4.67 7.27
C ARG A 76 0.33 4.02 6.17
N VAL A 77 1.64 3.95 6.39
CA VAL A 77 2.59 3.46 5.39
C VAL A 77 3.56 2.47 6.01
N TRP A 78 3.83 1.39 5.27
CA TRP A 78 4.97 0.52 5.49
C TRP A 78 6.01 0.81 4.42
N GLU A 79 7.08 1.49 4.81
CA GLU A 79 8.15 1.89 3.91
C GLU A 79 9.12 0.74 3.64
N ARG A 80 9.45 0.57 2.36
CA ARG A 80 10.41 -0.42 1.89
C ARG A 80 11.76 -0.27 2.61
N GLY A 81 12.15 -1.29 3.37
CA GLY A 81 13.41 -1.32 4.10
C GLY A 81 13.45 -0.54 5.42
N SER A 82 12.40 0.21 5.75
CA SER A 82 12.31 1.02 6.98
C SER A 82 11.28 0.49 7.97
N GLY A 83 10.19 -0.10 7.47
CA GLY A 83 9.04 -0.48 8.30
C GLY A 83 7.99 0.63 8.37
N GLU A 84 7.14 0.59 9.39
CA GLU A 84 6.16 1.66 9.58
C GLU A 84 6.84 3.00 9.95
N THR A 85 6.48 4.06 9.23
CA THR A 85 6.93 5.43 9.52
C THR A 85 5.75 6.32 9.87
N MET A 86 5.98 7.30 10.77
CA MET A 86 4.95 8.23 11.27
C MET A 86 4.42 9.18 10.19
N ALA A 87 5.19 9.41 9.12
CA ALA A 87 4.78 10.16 7.95
C ALA A 87 5.75 9.87 6.79
N CYS A 88 5.23 9.64 5.59
CA CYS A 88 6.00 9.61 4.36
C CYS A 88 5.47 10.70 3.42
N GLY A 89 6.24 11.78 3.21
CA GLY A 89 5.81 12.92 2.40
C GLY A 89 5.49 12.56 0.95
N THR A 90 6.17 11.55 0.37
CA THR A 90 5.85 11.05 -0.98
C THR A 90 4.66 10.10 -0.99
N GLY A 91 4.44 9.31 0.08
CA GLY A 91 3.25 8.48 0.23
C GLY A 91 1.95 9.28 0.35
N ALA A 92 2.01 10.52 0.86
CA ALA A 92 0.85 11.42 0.88
C ALA A 92 0.52 12.03 -0.50
N SER A 93 1.45 11.98 -1.45
CA SER A 93 1.28 12.50 -2.82
C SER A 93 1.01 11.41 -3.85
N ALA A 94 1.25 10.14 -3.50
CA ALA A 94 1.08 8.96 -4.35
C ALA A 94 -0.39 8.54 -4.46
#